data_AF-A0AAW1Y071-F1
#
_entry.id   AF-A0AAW1Y071-F1
#
_cell.length_a   1.000
_cell.length_b   1.000
_cell.length_c   1.000
_cell.angle_alpha   90.00
_cell.angle_beta   90.00
_cell.angle_gamma   90.00
#
_symmetry.space_group_name_H-M   'P 1'
#
loop_
_entity.id
_entity.type
_entity.pdbx_description
1 polymer ?
#
loop_
_entity_poly.entity_id
_entity_poly.type
_entity_poly.pdbx_seq_one_letter_code
_entity_poly.pdbx_strand_id
1 'polypeptide(L)'
;MFPNVKAAACSPGNIPVYLNVYDLTPANGYVYWAGLGIFHSGVEVYGVEYAFGAHEYSSSGVFEVEPPQCSGFKFRRSIFIGTTCLDPFQVREFMERQSANYNGDTYHLIVKNCNHFCHDICYIS
;
A
#
# COMPACT_ATOMS: atom_id res chain seq x y z
N MET A 1 -18.54 -18.89 0.40
CA MET A 1 -18.01 -19.78 -0.66
C MET A 1 -17.48 -18.86 -1.75
N PHE A 2 -16.19 -18.55 -1.71
CA PHE A 2 -15.55 -17.63 -2.67
C PHE A 2 -15.41 -18.34 -4.02
N PRO A 3 -15.78 -17.72 -5.15
CA PRO A 3 -15.54 -18.32 -6.45
C PRO A 3 -14.03 -18.45 -6.67
N ASN A 4 -13.63 -19.66 -7.06
CA ASN A 4 -12.28 -20.03 -7.46
C ASN A 4 -11.89 -19.19 -8.68
N VAL A 5 -11.17 -18.09 -8.47
CA VAL A 5 -10.48 -17.41 -9.57
C VAL A 5 -9.38 -18.37 -10.00
N LYS A 6 -9.62 -19.09 -11.11
CA LYS A 6 -8.56 -19.83 -11.79
C LYS A 6 -7.48 -18.81 -12.09
N ALA A 7 -6.34 -18.91 -11.41
CA ALA A 7 -5.11 -18.27 -11.84
C ALA A 7 -4.86 -18.74 -13.27
N ALA A 8 -5.21 -17.90 -14.25
CA ALA A 8 -4.87 -18.14 -15.64
C ALA A 8 -3.34 -18.30 -15.69
N ALA A 9 -2.87 -19.35 -16.36
CA ALA A 9 -1.47 -19.73 -16.40
C ALA A 9 -0.58 -18.49 -16.67
N CYS A 10 0.21 -18.11 -15.67
CA CYS A 10 1.02 -16.90 -15.68
C CYS A 10 2.10 -17.04 -16.77
N SER A 11 2.02 -16.19 -17.80
CA SER A 11 3.13 -16.03 -18.75
C SER A 11 4.24 -15.24 -18.03
N PRO A 12 5.53 -15.57 -18.21
CA PRO A 12 6.62 -14.94 -17.48
C PRO A 12 6.82 -13.48 -17.91
N GLY A 13 6.07 -12.62 -17.23
CA GLY A 13 6.18 -11.17 -17.20
C GLY A 13 5.86 -10.75 -15.77
N ASN A 14 6.59 -11.31 -14.81
CA ASN A 14 6.38 -11.16 -13.38
C ASN A 14 6.58 -9.69 -12.97
N ILE A 15 5.50 -8.91 -12.89
CA ILE A 15 5.58 -7.48 -12.58
C ILE A 15 5.93 -7.30 -11.11
N PRO A 16 7.04 -6.62 -10.78
CA PRO A 16 7.46 -6.49 -9.40
C PRO A 16 6.48 -5.61 -8.61
N VAL A 17 6.21 -6.05 -7.38
CA VAL A 17 5.44 -5.31 -6.39
C VAL A 17 6.39 -4.93 -5.26
N TYR A 18 6.42 -3.64 -4.94
CA TYR A 18 7.26 -3.11 -3.86
C TYR A 18 6.41 -2.50 -2.75
N LEU A 19 6.92 -2.55 -1.53
CA LEU A 19 6.42 -1.81 -0.39
C LEU A 19 7.40 -0.68 -0.09
N ASN A 20 6.98 0.55 -0.34
CA ASN A 20 7.73 1.76 -0.04
C ASN A 20 7.48 2.16 1.41
N VAL A 21 8.56 2.39 2.16
CA VAL A 21 8.50 2.74 3.59
C VAL A 21 9.06 4.14 3.78
N TYR A 22 8.32 4.98 4.53
CA TYR A 22 8.68 6.34 4.84
C TYR A 22 8.66 6.59 6.36
N ASP A 23 9.56 7.45 6.83
CA ASP A 23 9.58 7.92 8.21
C ASP A 23 8.64 9.13 8.38
N LEU A 24 7.57 9.02 9.21
CA LEU A 24 6.66 10.15 9.48
C LEU A 24 7.28 11.23 10.36
N THR A 25 8.27 10.87 11.18
CA THR A 25 8.98 11.82 12.03
C THR A 25 10.47 11.60 11.93
N PRO A 26 11.30 12.66 11.96
CA PRO A 26 12.74 12.53 12.16
C PRO A 26 13.09 11.81 13.46
N ALA A 27 12.14 11.79 14.41
CA ALA A 27 12.28 11.17 15.71
C ALA A 27 12.20 9.64 15.71
N ASN A 28 11.74 9.00 14.62
CA ASN A 28 11.70 7.53 14.50
C ASN A 28 13.05 6.87 14.80
N GLY A 29 14.17 7.53 14.47
CA GLY A 29 15.52 7.02 14.78
C GLY A 29 15.79 6.86 16.29
N TYR A 30 15.18 7.70 17.13
CA TYR A 30 15.39 7.69 18.58
C TYR A 30 14.52 6.69 19.35
N VAL A 31 13.43 6.20 18.74
CA VAL A 31 12.50 5.24 19.37
C VAL A 31 12.56 3.84 18.76
N TYR A 32 13.25 3.69 17.62
CA TYR A 32 13.41 2.42 16.91
C TYR A 32 14.04 1.31 17.77
N TRP A 33 15.02 1.66 18.63
CA TRP A 33 15.66 0.70 19.55
C TRP A 33 14.69 0.12 20.58
N ALA A 34 13.57 0.80 20.83
CA ALA A 34 12.49 0.35 21.69
C ALA A 34 11.36 -0.38 20.91
N GLY A 35 11.55 -0.64 19.62
CA GLY A 35 10.53 -1.24 18.75
C GLY A 35 9.37 -0.30 18.39
N LEU A 36 9.54 1.00 18.63
CA LEU A 36 8.53 2.02 18.39
C LEU A 36 8.94 2.88 17.19
N GLY A 37 8.01 3.16 16.29
CA GLY A 37 8.22 4.06 15.15
C GLY A 37 6.90 4.27 14.40
N ILE A 38 6.67 5.49 13.92
CA ILE A 38 5.50 5.82 13.11
C ILE A 38 5.95 5.79 11.66
N PHE A 39 5.66 4.70 10.97
CA PHE A 39 6.01 4.51 9.57
C PHE A 39 4.80 4.65 8.68
N HIS A 40 5.01 5.25 7.51
CA HIS A 40 4.05 5.26 6.42
C HIS A 40 4.49 4.22 5.40
N SER A 41 3.54 3.51 4.82
CA SER A 41 3.81 2.56 3.76
C SER A 41 2.84 2.73 2.60
N GLY A 42 3.36 2.52 1.39
CA GLY A 42 2.59 2.44 0.15
C GLY A 42 3.01 1.23 -0.68
N VAL A 43 2.08 0.66 -1.45
CA VAL A 43 2.34 -0.44 -2.37
C VAL A 43 2.56 0.13 -3.78
N GLU A 44 3.72 -0.14 -4.35
CA GLU A 44 4.08 0.23 -5.71
C GLU A 44 3.95 -0.95 -6.66
N VAL A 45 3.24 -0.73 -7.76
CA VAL A 45 3.08 -1.67 -8.87
C VAL A 45 2.86 -0.87 -10.14
N TYR A 46 3.46 -1.29 -11.26
CA TYR A 46 3.41 -0.55 -12.53
C TYR A 46 3.83 0.93 -12.45
N GLY A 47 4.72 1.27 -11.52
CA GLY A 47 5.19 2.66 -11.32
C GLY A 47 4.13 3.59 -10.71
N VAL A 48 3.07 3.04 -10.12
CA VAL A 48 2.07 3.77 -9.34
C VAL A 48 2.14 3.26 -7.91
N GLU A 49 2.26 4.19 -6.95
CA GLU A 49 2.21 3.86 -5.52
C GLU A 49 0.83 4.17 -4.94
N TYR A 50 0.26 3.18 -4.26
CA TYR A 50 -1.03 3.24 -3.58
C TYR A 50 -0.81 3.30 -2.08
N ALA A 51 -1.42 4.30 -1.43
CA ALA A 51 -1.32 4.45 0.01
C ALA A 51 -2.64 4.93 0.62
N PHE A 52 -2.83 4.69 1.92
CA PHE A 52 -4.02 5.09 2.67
C PHE A 52 -3.71 6.21 3.66
N GLY A 53 -4.50 7.28 3.61
CA GLY A 53 -4.38 8.47 4.43
C GLY A 53 -5.68 8.86 5.12
N ALA A 54 -5.55 9.72 6.14
CA ALA A 54 -6.69 10.27 6.88
C ALA A 54 -7.25 11.52 6.19
N HIS A 55 -8.57 11.65 6.15
CA HIS A 55 -9.27 12.90 5.84
C HIS A 55 -10.70 12.86 6.41
N GLU A 56 -11.40 14.00 6.48
CA GLU A 56 -12.68 14.10 7.19
C GLU A 56 -13.90 13.54 6.44
N TYR A 57 -13.75 13.22 5.15
CA TYR A 57 -14.85 12.75 4.30
C TYR A 57 -15.05 11.23 4.37
N SER A 58 -16.28 10.78 4.14
CA SER A 58 -16.65 9.35 4.00
C SER A 58 -16.27 8.75 2.63
N SER A 59 -15.40 9.42 1.88
CA SER A 59 -14.80 8.92 0.65
C SER A 59 -13.57 8.06 0.95
N SER A 60 -13.11 7.30 -0.03
CA SER A 60 -11.84 6.56 0.05
C SER A 60 -10.69 7.48 0.43
N GLY A 61 -9.95 7.11 1.48
CA GLY A 61 -8.68 7.74 1.85
C GLY A 61 -7.49 7.13 1.11
N VAL A 62 -7.72 6.17 0.21
CA VAL A 62 -6.70 5.63 -0.68
C VAL A 62 -6.39 6.63 -1.79
N PHE A 63 -5.11 6.86 -2.02
CA PHE A 63 -4.60 7.78 -3.03
C PHE A 63 -3.46 7.15 -3.84
N GLU A 64 -3.27 7.66 -5.06
CA GLU A 64 -2.18 7.29 -5.97
C GLU A 64 -1.11 8.40 -5.95
N VAL A 65 0.17 8.01 -5.91
CA VAL A 65 1.32 8.92 -6.08
C VAL A 65 2.35 8.33 -7.04
N GLU A 66 3.13 9.20 -7.66
CA GLU A 66 4.34 8.78 -8.38
C GLU A 66 5.41 8.35 -7.35
N PRO A 67 5.97 7.14 -7.45
CA PRO A 67 7.03 6.71 -6.55
C PRO A 67 8.35 7.48 -6.79
N PRO A 68 9.17 7.72 -5.76
CA PRO A 68 8.92 7.58 -4.33
C PRO A 68 8.48 8.93 -3.72
N GLN A 69 7.42 9.54 -4.26
CA GLN A 69 6.99 10.87 -3.88
C GLN A 69 5.74 10.83 -2.99
N CYS A 70 5.94 10.57 -1.70
CA CYS A 70 4.97 11.00 -0.69
C CYS A 70 5.46 12.31 -0.05
N SER A 71 4.93 13.44 -0.52
CA SER A 71 5.35 14.77 -0.06
C SER A 71 5.16 14.92 1.46
N GLY A 72 6.19 15.43 2.15
CA GLY A 72 6.18 15.60 3.61
C GLY A 72 6.78 14.45 4.42
N PHE A 73 7.12 13.31 3.81
CA PHE A 73 7.77 12.19 4.49
C PHE A 73 9.14 11.84 3.92
N LYS A 74 10.03 11.32 4.77
CA LYS A 74 11.37 10.92 4.33
C LYS A 74 11.32 9.47 3.85
N PHE A 75 11.54 9.26 2.54
CA PHE A 75 11.69 7.92 1.98
C PHE A 75 12.84 7.18 2.66
N ARG A 76 12.57 5.95 3.09
CA ARG A 76 13.54 5.10 3.80
C ARG A 76 14.07 3.98 2.93
N ARG A 77 13.18 3.19 2.33
CA ARG A 77 13.52 2.05 1.46
C ARG A 77 12.29 1.53 0.72
N SER A 78 12.55 0.81 -0.37
CA SER A 78 11.59 -0.08 -1.02
C SER A 78 11.91 -1.53 -0.63
N ILE A 79 10.87 -2.32 -0.32
CA ILE A 79 10.97 -3.73 0.01
C ILE A 79 10.28 -4.51 -1.10
N PHE A 80 10.99 -5.42 -1.76
CA PHE A 80 10.38 -6.32 -2.74
C PHE A 80 9.43 -7.30 -2.03
N ILE A 81 8.16 -7.29 -2.43
CA ILE A 81 7.12 -8.15 -1.84
C ILE A 81 6.95 -9.43 -2.66
N GLY A 82 6.95 -9.31 -3.99
CA GLY A 82 6.70 -10.42 -4.89
C GLY A 82 6.41 -9.91 -6.29
N THR A 83 5.74 -10.73 -7.08
CA THR A 83 5.38 -10.35 -8.45
C THR A 83 3.95 -10.71 -8.78
N THR A 84 3.23 -9.79 -9.42
CA THR A 84 1.86 -10.04 -9.86
C THR A 84 1.80 -10.47 -11.32
N CYS A 85 0.80 -11.30 -11.65
CA CYS A 85 0.43 -11.66 -13.01
C CYS A 85 -0.75 -10.84 -13.53
N LEU A 86 -1.26 -9.90 -12.73
CA LEU A 86 -2.38 -9.03 -13.11
C LEU A 86 -1.89 -7.95 -14.07
N ASP A 87 -2.68 -7.66 -15.09
CA ASP A 87 -2.43 -6.51 -15.97
C ASP A 87 -2.79 -5.17 -15.27
N PRO A 88 -2.40 -4.00 -15.82
CA PRO A 88 -2.65 -2.71 -15.17
C PRO A 88 -4.14 -2.41 -14.91
N PHE A 89 -5.04 -2.89 -15.77
CA PHE A 89 -6.48 -2.70 -15.58
C PHE A 89 -6.99 -3.57 -14.43
N GLN A 90 -6.53 -4.83 -14.35
CA GLN A 90 -6.86 -5.73 -13.24
C GLN A 90 -6.31 -5.23 -11.90
N VAL A 91 -5.10 -4.66 -11.89
CA VAL A 91 -4.54 -4.01 -10.70
C VAL A 91 -5.40 -2.84 -10.26
N ARG A 92 -5.78 -1.94 -11.18
CA ARG A 92 -6.67 -0.81 -10.85
C ARG A 92 -8.00 -1.29 -10.29
N GLU A 93 -8.63 -2.27 -10.93
CA GLU A 93 -9.91 -2.82 -10.45
C GLU A 93 -9.77 -3.46 -9.06
N PHE A 94 -8.66 -4.17 -8.80
CA PHE A 94 -8.36 -4.71 -7.48
C PHE A 94 -8.23 -3.59 -6.44
N MET A 95 -7.46 -2.54 -6.75
CA MET A 95 -7.24 -1.40 -5.86
C MET A 95 -8.54 -0.64 -5.56
N GLU A 96 -9.40 -0.44 -6.56
CA GLU A 96 -10.72 0.20 -6.40
C GLU A 96 -11.64 -0.62 -5.49
N ARG A 97 -11.63 -1.95 -5.60
CA ARG A 97 -12.41 -2.80 -4.69
C ARG A 97 -11.87 -2.77 -3.26
N GLN A 98 -10.56 -2.73 -3.09
CA GLN A 98 -9.97 -2.62 -1.75
C GLN A 98 -10.24 -1.24 -1.14
N SER A 99 -10.13 -0.17 -1.93
CA SER A 99 -10.32 1.20 -1.47
C SER A 99 -11.72 1.48 -0.91
N ALA A 100 -12.74 0.74 -1.39
CA ALA A 100 -14.10 0.79 -0.86
C ALA A 100 -14.19 0.44 0.65
N ASN A 101 -13.21 -0.29 1.20
CA ASN A 101 -13.15 -0.61 2.62
C ASN A 101 -12.32 0.40 3.44
N TYR A 102 -11.70 1.38 2.79
CA TYR A 102 -10.70 2.28 3.36
C TYR A 102 -11.10 3.75 3.20
N ASN A 103 -12.18 4.15 3.86
CA ASN A 103 -12.58 5.56 3.92
C ASN A 103 -11.63 6.38 4.80
N GLY A 104 -11.34 7.61 4.39
CA GLY A 104 -10.39 8.48 5.09
C GLY A 104 -10.81 8.82 6.52
N ASP A 105 -12.13 8.93 6.78
CA ASP A 105 -12.71 9.16 8.10
C ASP A 105 -12.61 7.95 9.04
N THR A 106 -12.25 6.78 8.51
CA THR A 106 -12.02 5.55 9.28
C THR A 106 -10.54 5.32 9.63
N TYR A 107 -9.64 6.23 9.23
CA TYR A 107 -8.23 6.11 9.53
C TYR A 107 -7.98 6.17 11.03
N HIS A 108 -7.24 5.19 11.55
CA HIS A 108 -6.83 5.13 12.94
C HIS A 108 -5.36 4.72 13.04
N LEU A 109 -4.56 5.53 13.74
CA LEU A 109 -3.10 5.36 13.87
C LEU A 109 -2.68 3.96 14.31
N ILE A 110 -3.48 3.29 15.14
CA ILE A 110 -3.19 1.95 15.68
C ILE A 110 -3.90 0.82 14.93
N VAL A 111 -5.22 0.90 14.71
CA VAL A 111 -6.04 -0.26 14.30
C VAL A 111 -6.44 -0.27 12.82
N LYS A 112 -6.26 0.84 12.10
CA LYS A 112 -6.62 0.95 10.68
C LYS A 112 -5.84 2.07 10.00
N ASN A 113 -4.61 1.76 9.60
CA ASN A 113 -3.68 2.72 9.00
C ASN A 113 -3.11 2.19 7.68
N CYS A 114 -2.20 2.95 7.07
CA CYS A 114 -1.52 2.59 5.82
C CYS A 114 -0.86 1.19 5.82
N ASN A 115 -0.38 0.70 6.97
CA ASN A 115 0.23 -0.62 7.06
C ASN A 115 -0.81 -1.74 6.94
N HIS A 116 -2.02 -1.53 7.48
CA HIS A 116 -3.13 -2.48 7.34
C HIS A 116 -3.60 -2.55 5.89
N PHE A 117 -3.72 -1.38 5.26
CA PHE A 117 -4.02 -1.28 3.84
C PHE A 117 -3.00 -2.01 2.97
N CYS A 118 -1.71 -1.78 3.21
CA CYS A 118 -0.65 -2.46 2.47
C CYS A 118 -0.67 -3.98 2.71
N HIS A 119 -0.94 -4.42 3.94
CA HIS A 119 -1.07 -5.84 4.25
C HIS A 119 -2.19 -6.51 3.45
N ASP A 120 -3.35 -5.87 3.34
CA ASP A 120 -4.51 -6.38 2.57
C ASP A 120 -4.26 -6.35 1.06
N ILE A 121 -3.36 -5.50 0.57
CA ILE A 121 -3.01 -5.43 -0.85
C ILE A 121 -1.92 -6.42 -1.23
N CYS A 122 -1.05 -6.83 -0.31
CA CYS A 122 0.01 -7.81 -0.58
C CYS A 122 -0.52 -9.14 -1.18
N TYR A 123 -1.83 -9.44 -1.10
CA TYR A 123 -2.44 -10.56 -1.82
C TYR A 123 -2.48 -10.42 -3.34
N ILE A 124 -2.07 -9.27 -3.89
CA ILE A 124 -1.96 -9.04 -5.34
C ILE A 124 -0.73 -9.72 -5.95
N SER A 125 0.29 -10.04 -5.14
CA SER A 125 1.53 -10.73 -5.52
C SER A 125 1.51 -12.23 -5.24
#